data_AF-A0A359LPD8-F1
#
_entry.id   AF-A0A359LPD8-F1
#
_cell.length_a   1.000
_cell.length_b   1.000
_cell.length_c   1.000
_cell.angle_alpha   90.00
_cell.angle_beta   90.00
_cell.angle_gamma   90.00
#
_symmetry.space_group_name_H-M   'P 1'
#
loop_
_entity.id
_entity.type
_entity.pdbx_description
1 polymer ?
#
loop_
_entity_poly.entity_id
_entity_poly.type
_entity_poly.pdbx_seq_one_letter_code
_entity_poly.pdbx_strand_id
1 'polypeptide(L)'
;MVTFRLSTDEYDDLKRVCIEEGARSISDFARAAVLYRVQTRSANRASLGDDLATLSSRLEELDGALKDLSGRIARVLGSANEQRAAQQAGELRESDFSHLS
;
A
#
# COMPACT_ATOMS: atom_id res chain seq x y z
N MET A 1 30.45 12.04 -27.32
CA MET A 1 30.35 11.01 -28.38
C MET A 1 30.04 9.70 -27.69
N VAL A 2 28.99 8.98 -28.10
CA VAL A 2 28.63 7.67 -27.55
C VAL A 2 28.94 6.63 -28.61
N THR A 3 29.69 5.60 -28.24
CA THR A 3 30.03 4.48 -29.12
C THR A 3 29.51 3.20 -28.49
N PHE A 4 28.90 2.35 -29.30
CA PHE A 4 28.40 1.04 -28.89
C PHE A 4 28.70 0.04 -30.00
N ARG A 5 28.97 -1.21 -29.60
CA ARG A 5 29.27 -2.29 -30.55
C ARG A 5 27.96 -2.99 -30.87
N LEU A 6 27.71 -3.14 -32.15
CA LEU A 6 26.59 -3.91 -32.68
C LEU A 6 27.16 -5.05 -33.52
N SER A 7 26.47 -6.17 -33.51
CA SER A 7 26.55 -7.14 -34.60
C SER A 7 25.97 -6.55 -35.89
N THR A 8 26.24 -7.20 -37.02
CA THR A 8 25.71 -6.78 -38.33
C THR A 8 24.19 -6.77 -38.34
N ASP A 9 23.57 -7.79 -37.75
CA ASP A 9 22.11 -7.94 -37.71
C ASP A 9 21.46 -6.81 -36.88
N GLU A 10 22.03 -6.51 -35.71
CA GLU A 10 21.55 -5.42 -34.85
C GLU A 10 21.71 -4.04 -35.52
N TYR A 11 22.75 -3.85 -36.33
CA TYR A 11 22.94 -2.60 -37.08
C TYR A 11 21.87 -2.44 -38.17
N ASP A 12 21.56 -3.51 -38.90
CA ASP A 12 20.54 -3.49 -39.94
C ASP A 12 19.13 -3.27 -39.37
N ASP A 13 18.83 -3.91 -38.23
CA ASP A 13 17.58 -3.67 -37.51
C ASP A 13 17.49 -2.24 -36.96
N LEU A 14 18.57 -1.73 -36.35
CA LEU A 14 18.62 -0.34 -35.88
C LEU A 14 18.40 0.66 -37.01
N LYS A 15 19.01 0.41 -38.17
CA LYS A 15 18.84 1.25 -39.37
C LYS A 15 17.41 1.22 -39.87
N ARG A 16 16.76 0.06 -39.90
CA ARG A 16 15.35 -0.09 -40.30
C ARG A 16 14.43 0.71 -39.39
N VAL A 17 14.57 0.55 -38.08
CA VAL A 17 13.77 1.27 -37.08
C VAL A 17 14.00 2.78 -37.17
N CYS A 18 15.24 3.24 -37.40
CA CYS A 18 15.51 4.67 -37.60
C CYS A 18 14.74 5.25 -38.80
N ILE A 19 14.58 4.48 -39.88
CA ILE A 19 13.84 4.91 -41.08
C ILE A 19 12.33 4.90 -40.80
N GLU A 20 11.82 3.85 -40.17
CA GLU A 20 10.39 3.71 -39.81
C GLU A 20 9.92 4.82 -38.89
N GLU A 21 10.74 5.21 -37.91
CA GLU A 21 10.49 6.28 -36.94
C GLU A 21 10.76 7.69 -37.52
N GLY A 22 11.24 7.78 -38.78
CA GLY A 22 11.50 9.06 -39.45
C GLY A 22 12.67 9.87 -38.85
N ALA A 23 13.60 9.21 -38.16
CA ALA A 23 14.74 9.86 -37.56
C ALA A 23 15.74 10.34 -38.63
N ARG A 24 16.27 11.56 -38.46
CA ARG A 24 17.26 12.15 -39.38
C ARG A 24 18.64 11.51 -39.29
N SER A 25 18.93 10.82 -38.18
CA SER A 25 20.15 10.08 -37.95
C SER A 25 19.99 9.03 -36.85
N ILE A 26 20.87 8.02 -36.83
CA ILE A 26 20.94 7.02 -35.75
C ILE A 26 21.20 7.71 -34.40
N SER A 27 22.01 8.77 -34.39
CA SER A 27 22.29 9.55 -33.18
C SER A 27 21.04 10.24 -32.64
N ASP A 28 20.19 10.79 -33.51
CA ASP A 28 18.93 11.40 -33.10
C ASP A 28 17.96 10.37 -32.55
N PHE A 29 17.83 9.22 -33.21
CA PHE A 29 17.02 8.09 -32.73
C PHE A 29 17.50 7.60 -31.36
N ALA A 30 18.80 7.32 -31.24
CA ALA A 30 19.40 6.86 -29.99
C ALA A 30 19.21 7.89 -28.86
N ARG A 31 19.36 9.19 -29.17
CA ARG A 31 19.11 10.27 -28.22
C ARG A 31 17.66 10.28 -27.74
N ALA A 32 16.69 10.18 -28.65
CA ALA A 32 15.27 10.16 -28.32
C ALA A 32 14.92 8.93 -27.47
N ALA A 33 15.38 7.74 -27.87
CA ALA A 33 15.14 6.49 -27.15
C ALA A 33 15.73 6.52 -25.72
N VAL A 34 16.95 7.05 -25.56
CA VAL A 34 17.60 7.20 -24.25
C VAL A 34 16.84 8.20 -23.38
N LEU A 35 16.46 9.37 -23.91
CA LEU A 35 15.71 10.37 -23.17
C LEU A 35 14.34 9.83 -22.73
N TYR A 36 13.64 9.12 -23.61
CA TYR A 36 12.38 8.46 -23.29
C TYR A 36 12.53 7.46 -22.14
N ARG A 37 13.56 6.60 -22.19
CA ARG A 37 13.88 5.64 -21.11
C ARG A 37 14.22 6.33 -19.79
N VAL A 38 14.95 7.44 -19.82
CA VAL A 38 15.30 8.20 -18.60
C VAL A 38 14.06 8.84 -17.99
N GLN A 39 13.21 9.46 -18.81
CA GLN A 39 11.97 10.09 -18.35
C GLN A 39 10.98 9.06 -17.77
N THR A 40 10.74 7.96 -18.48
CA THR A 40 9.86 6.88 -17.99
C THR A 40 10.39 6.22 -16.71
N ARG A 41 11.72 6.06 -16.58
CA ARG A 41 12.31 5.53 -15.34
C ARG A 41 12.16 6.50 -14.16
N SER A 42 12.32 7.80 -14.38
CA SER A 42 12.06 8.81 -13.34
C SER A 42 10.58 8.87 -12.96
N ALA A 43 9.69 8.87 -13.95
CA ALA A 43 8.25 8.89 -13.73
C ALA A 43 7.77 7.65 -12.95
N ASN A 44 8.22 6.45 -13.32
CA ASN A 44 7.90 5.22 -12.59
C ASN A 44 8.45 5.21 -11.16
N ARG A 45 9.64 5.80 -10.93
CA ARG A 45 10.20 5.90 -9.56
C ARG A 45 9.44 6.87 -8.68
N ALA A 46 9.02 8.01 -9.24
CA ALA A 46 8.19 8.98 -8.53
C ALA A 46 6.82 8.38 -8.20
N SER A 47 6.14 7.77 -9.19
CA SER A 47 4.85 7.10 -9.00
C SER A 47 4.93 5.99 -7.96
N LEU A 48 5.91 5.09 -8.04
CA LEU A 48 6.00 3.96 -7.12
C LEU A 48 6.27 4.40 -5.66
N GLY A 49 7.05 5.47 -5.48
CA GLY A 49 7.30 6.05 -4.16
C GLY A 49 6.04 6.67 -3.56
N ASP A 50 5.31 7.45 -4.35
CA ASP A 50 4.06 8.09 -3.94
C ASP A 50 2.95 7.07 -3.68
N ASP A 51 2.87 6.01 -4.50
CA ASP A 51 1.92 4.91 -4.35
C ASP A 51 2.19 4.12 -3.05
N LEU A 52 3.46 3.84 -2.73
CA LEU A 52 3.85 3.16 -1.49
C LEU A 52 3.61 4.03 -0.24
N ALA A 53 3.88 5.33 -0.31
CA ALA A 53 3.58 6.26 0.77
C ALA A 53 2.07 6.32 1.04
N THR A 54 1.28 6.40 -0.03
CA THR A 54 -0.19 6.37 0.05
C THR A 54 -0.69 5.06 0.66
N LEU A 55 -0.17 3.92 0.20
CA LEU A 55 -0.53 2.60 0.75
C LEU A 55 -0.19 2.48 2.23
N SER A 56 0.98 2.98 2.65
CA SER A 56 1.40 2.97 4.05
C SER A 56 0.46 3.79 4.93
N SER A 57 0.08 4.99 4.48
CA SER A 57 -0.91 5.82 5.17
C SER A 57 -2.27 5.14 5.30
N ARG A 58 -2.74 4.44 4.24
CA ARG A 58 -4.01 3.70 4.29
C ARG A 58 -3.96 2.51 5.25
N LEU A 59 -2.82 1.83 5.35
CA LEU A 59 -2.63 0.73 6.31
C LEU A 59 -2.61 1.23 7.75
N GLU A 60 -1.99 2.39 8.01
CA GLU A 60 -2.03 3.03 9.34
C GLU A 60 -3.45 3.44 9.74
N GLU A 61 -4.22 4.03 8.81
CA GLU A 61 -5.64 4.35 9.03
C GLU A 61 -6.46 3.09 9.35
N LEU A 62 -6.22 1.99 8.62
CA LEU A 62 -6.90 0.72 8.84
C LEU A 62 -6.55 0.10 10.20
N ASP A 63 -5.27 0.09 10.58
CA ASP A 63 -4.81 -0.42 11.87
C ASP A 63 -5.41 0.40 13.03
N GLY A 64 -5.47 1.72 12.89
CA GLY A 64 -6.15 2.61 13.83
C GLY A 64 -7.63 2.29 13.99
N ALA A 65 -8.35 2.12 12.87
CA ALA A 65 -9.77 1.77 12.88
C ALA A 65 -10.03 0.39 13.52
N LEU A 66 -9.17 -0.59 13.25
CA LEU A 66 -9.26 -1.93 13.86
C LEU A 66 -9.01 -1.88 15.37
N LYS A 67 -8.03 -1.11 15.82
CA LYS A 67 -7.75 -0.91 17.25
C LYS A 67 -8.91 -0.23 17.96
N ASP A 68 -9.51 0.81 17.37
CA ASP A 68 -10.69 1.48 17.93
C ASP A 68 -11.87 0.51 18.03
N LEU A 69 -12.16 -0.22 16.95
CA LEU A 69 -13.24 -1.19 16.94
C LEU A 69 -13.03 -2.29 17.99
N SER A 70 -11.81 -2.84 18.08
CA SER A 70 -11.44 -3.83 19.09
C SER A 70 -11.64 -3.28 20.51
N GLY A 71 -11.20 -2.04 20.77
CA GLY A 71 -11.40 -1.38 22.06
C GLY A 71 -12.88 -1.19 22.41
N ARG A 72 -13.71 -0.83 21.42
CA ARG A 72 -15.17 -0.71 21.60
C ARG A 72 -15.82 -2.06 21.91
N ILE A 73 -15.43 -3.11 21.20
CA ILE A 73 -15.92 -4.48 21.47
C ILE A 73 -15.51 -4.91 22.87
N ALA A 74 -14.24 -4.73 23.26
CA ALA A 74 -13.75 -5.07 24.58
C ALA A 74 -14.50 -4.33 25.69
N ARG A 75 -14.83 -3.05 25.48
CA ARG A 75 -15.61 -2.25 26.43
C ARG A 75 -17.04 -2.77 26.58
N VAL A 76 -17.72 -3.07 25.48
CA VAL A 76 -19.08 -3.64 25.51
C VAL A 76 -19.08 -4.97 26.23
N LEU A 77 -18.15 -5.87 25.89
CA LEU A 77 -18.06 -7.19 26.53
C LEU A 77 -17.64 -7.12 28.00
N GLY A 78 -16.74 -6.20 28.36
CA GLY A 78 -16.35 -5.94 29.75
C GLY A 78 -17.51 -5.42 30.59
N SER A 79 -18.24 -4.41 30.08
CA SER A 79 -19.42 -3.85 30.75
C SER A 79 -20.55 -4.86 30.94
N ALA A 80 -20.77 -5.76 29.97
CA ALA A 80 -21.77 -6.82 30.08
C ALA A 80 -21.40 -7.85 31.17
N ASN A 81 -20.10 -8.10 31.38
CA ASN A 81 -19.62 -9.03 32.40
C ASN A 81 -19.70 -8.41 33.81
N GLU A 82 -19.39 -7.12 33.96
CA GLU A 82 -19.53 -6.38 35.21
C GLU A 82 -21.00 -6.28 35.66
N GLN A 83 -21.93 -6.07 34.73
CA GLN A 83 -23.37 -6.03 35.03
C GLN A 83 -23.90 -7.39 35.52
N ARG A 84 -23.44 -8.51 34.95
CA ARG A 84 -23.80 -9.85 35.42
C ARG A 84 -23.22 -10.17 36.80
N ALA A 85 -21.98 -9.78 37.06
CA ALA A 85 -21.37 -9.94 38.37
C ALA A 85 -22.08 -9.10 39.45
N ALA A 86 -22.51 -7.88 39.11
CA ALA A 86 -23.27 -7.02 40.01
C ALA A 86 -24.68 -7.57 40.31
N GLN A 87 -25.35 -8.20 39.33
CA GLN A 87 -26.64 -8.87 39.53
C GLN A 87 -26.53 -10.10 40.44
N GLN A 88 -25.51 -10.95 40.24
CA GLN A 88 -25.27 -12.11 41.11
C GLN A 88 -24.91 -11.73 42.55
N ALA A 89 -24.17 -10.63 42.74
CA ALA A 89 -23.86 -10.12 44.08
C ALA A 89 -25.08 -9.48 44.79
N GLY A 90 -26.07 -9.00 44.03
CA GLY A 90 -27.34 -8.51 44.56
C GLY A 90 -28.25 -9.63 45.06
N GLU A 91 -28.39 -10.71 44.29
CA GLU A 91 -29.25 -11.85 44.62
C GLU A 91 -28.78 -12.62 45.88
N LEU A 92 -27.47 -12.69 46.13
CA LEU A 92 -26.93 -13.36 47.33
C LEU A 92 -27.24 -12.64 48.65
N ARG A 93 -27.56 -11.33 48.63
CA ARG A 93 -27.92 -10.57 49.84
C ARG A 93 -29.39 -10.68 50.22
N GLU A 94 -30.28 -11.01 49.27
CA GLU A 94 -31.70 -11.24 49.54
C GLU A 94 -31.97 -12.67 50.08
N SER A 95 -31.15 -13.65 49.69
CA SER A 95 -31.26 -15.04 50.16
C SER A 95 -30.85 -15.24 51.62
N ASP A 96 -29.96 -14.40 52.16
CA ASP A 96 -29.54 -14.49 53.57
C ASP A 96 -30.57 -13.89 54.54
N PHE A 97 -31.44 -12.98 54.07
CA PHE A 97 -32.44 -12.34 54.92
C PHE A 97 -33.74 -13.13 55.06
N SER A 98 -33.96 -14.13 54.21
CA SER A 98 -35.21 -14.93 54.18
C SER A 98 -35.19 -16.16 55.09
N HIS A 99 -34.09 -16.43 55.80
CA HIS A 99 -33.94 -17.57 56.73
C HIS A 99 -34.05 -17.19 58.23
N LEU A 100 -34.37 -15.93 58.55
CA LEU A 100 -34.37 -15.38 59.92
C LEU A 100 -35.76 -14.96 60.44
N SER A 101 -36.87 -15.40 59.83
CA SER A 101 -38.24 -15.23 60.35
C SER A 101 -38.94 -16.55 60.60
#